data_AF-A0A7J7PHV1-F1
#
_entry.id   AF-A0A7J7PHV1-F1
#
_cell.length_a   1.000
_cell.length_b   1.000
_cell.length_c   1.000
_cell.angle_alpha   90.00
_cell.angle_beta   90.00
_cell.angle_gamma   90.00
#
_symmetry.space_group_name_H-M   'P 1'
#
loop_
_entity.id
_entity.type
_entity.pdbx_description
1 polymer ?
#
loop_
_entity_poly.entity_id
_entity_poly.type
_entity_poly.pdbx_seq_one_letter_code
_entity_poly.pdbx_strand_id
1 'polypeptide(L)'
;MAAFFKAGSEEEREHAELLMQYQNMRGGRVRLASIIQPEVDFNHAEKGDALYAMELGLSLEKLNFQKLRELHDVASDANDAQMCDFIEGTLLAPQVQSVKQVAEYVSQLRRVGKGLGVWEFDRKLKADVDAGLVA
;
A
#
# COMPACT_ATOMS: atom_id res chain seq x y z
N MET A 1 -7.22 0.97 13.48
CA MET A 1 -6.84 1.63 12.22
C MET A 1 -5.46 2.24 12.30
N ALA A 2 -5.13 3.01 13.35
CA ALA A 2 -3.79 3.57 13.52
C ALA A 2 -2.67 2.51 13.43
N ALA A 3 -2.85 1.34 14.07
CA ALA A 3 -1.89 0.23 14.01
C ALA A 3 -1.66 -0.27 12.57
N PHE A 4 -2.74 -0.43 11.80
CA PHE A 4 -2.69 -0.86 10.40
C PHE A 4 -1.93 0.14 9.52
N PHE A 5 -2.25 1.44 9.59
CA PHE A 5 -1.55 2.44 8.78
C PHE A 5 -0.10 2.66 9.21
N LYS A 6 0.21 2.48 10.50
CA LYS A 6 1.60 2.50 10.99
C LYS A 6 2.40 1.33 10.42
N ALA A 7 1.85 0.12 10.45
CA ALA A 7 2.49 -1.06 9.90
C ALA A 7 2.66 -0.95 8.37
N GLY A 8 1.63 -0.52 7.64
CA GLY A 8 1.75 -0.26 6.20
C GLY A 8 2.77 0.84 5.86
N SER A 9 2.92 1.87 6.70
CA SER A 9 3.98 2.86 6.52
C SER A 9 5.39 2.29 6.72
N GLU A 10 5.55 1.28 7.57
CA GLU A 10 6.83 0.59 7.80
C GLU A 10 7.13 -0.36 6.62
N GLU A 11 6.14 -1.11 6.15
CA GLU A 11 6.20 -1.97 4.96
C GLU A 11 6.59 -1.19 3.70
N GLU A 12 5.95 -0.05 3.42
CA GLU A 12 6.26 0.76 2.24
C GLU A 12 7.69 1.35 2.27
N ARG A 13 8.23 1.56 3.48
CA ARG A 13 9.64 1.94 3.62
C ARG A 13 10.55 0.75 3.26
N GLU A 14 10.20 -0.46 3.66
CA GLU A 14 10.95 -1.68 3.28
C GLU A 14 10.92 -1.89 1.76
N HIS A 15 9.78 -1.65 1.10
CA HIS A 15 9.67 -1.66 -0.37
C HIS A 15 10.63 -0.66 -1.03
N ALA A 16 10.72 0.56 -0.49
CA ALA A 16 11.68 1.56 -0.97
C ALA A 16 13.14 1.13 -0.76
N GLU A 17 13.47 0.57 0.41
CA GLU A 17 14.80 0.07 0.72
C GLU A 17 15.21 -1.10 -0.20
N LEU A 18 14.28 -2.01 -0.50
CA LEU A 18 14.49 -3.10 -1.44
C LEU A 18 14.84 -2.57 -2.85
N LEU A 19 14.12 -1.57 -3.34
CA LEU A 19 14.44 -0.90 -4.62
C LEU A 19 15.81 -0.23 -4.60
N MET A 20 16.19 0.41 -3.48
CA MET A 20 17.51 1.02 -3.32
C MET A 20 18.64 -0.02 -3.34
N GLN A 21 18.44 -1.14 -2.64
CA GLN A 21 19.39 -2.26 -2.64
C GLN A 21 19.52 -2.86 -4.03
N TYR A 22 18.40 -3.08 -4.72
CA TYR A 22 18.38 -3.59 -6.09
C TYR A 22 19.12 -2.67 -7.06
N GLN A 23 18.89 -1.35 -6.97
CA GLN A 23 19.59 -0.35 -7.76
C GLN A 23 21.11 -0.43 -7.56
N ASN A 24 21.57 -0.51 -6.30
CA ASN A 24 23.00 -0.64 -5.98
C ASN A 24 23.58 -1.98 -6.47
N MET A 25 22.85 -3.08 -6.31
CA MET A 25 23.25 -4.41 -6.77
C MET A 25 23.51 -4.44 -8.28
N ARG A 26 22.68 -3.74 -9.07
CA ARG A 26 22.83 -3.62 -10.53
C ARG A 26 23.89 -2.60 -10.97
N GLY A 27 24.61 -1.98 -10.02
CA GLY A 27 25.63 -0.96 -10.28
C GLY A 27 25.08 0.43 -10.60
N GLY A 28 23.77 0.63 -10.40
CA GLY A 28 23.13 1.93 -10.49
C GLY A 28 23.46 2.85 -9.32
N ARG A 29 22.96 4.08 -9.37
CA ARG A 29 23.14 5.08 -8.30
C ARG A 29 21.79 5.55 -7.80
N VAL A 30 21.51 5.31 -6.53
CA VAL A 30 20.30 5.81 -5.88
C VAL A 30 20.32 7.34 -5.83
N ARG A 31 19.21 7.95 -6.23
CA ARG A 31 18.96 9.39 -6.09
C ARG A 31 17.65 9.58 -5.34
N LEU A 32 17.72 10.04 -4.10
CA LEU A 32 16.53 10.35 -3.31
C LEU A 32 15.93 11.67 -3.76
N ALA A 33 14.63 11.67 -4.03
CA ALA A 33 13.86 12.87 -4.34
C ALA A 33 13.17 13.42 -3.08
N SER A 34 12.76 14.69 -3.12
CA SER A 34 11.94 15.28 -2.05
C SER A 34 10.57 14.63 -1.98
N ILE A 35 10.12 14.29 -0.78
CA ILE A 35 8.76 13.81 -0.52
C ILE A 35 7.90 15.01 -0.15
N ILE A 36 6.74 15.15 -0.82
CA ILE A 36 5.79 16.21 -0.52
C ILE A 36 5.09 15.94 0.81
N GLN A 37 4.70 17.01 1.52
CA GLN A 37 3.94 16.89 2.75
C GLN A 37 2.58 16.21 2.46
N PRO A 38 2.21 15.15 3.19
CA PRO A 38 0.92 14.50 3.02
C PRO A 38 -0.22 15.32 3.67
N GLU A 39 -1.45 15.03 3.26
CA GLU A 39 -2.65 15.51 3.94
C GLU A 39 -2.69 15.00 5.39
N VAL A 40 -3.19 15.83 6.31
CA VAL A 40 -3.22 15.51 7.76
C VAL A 40 -4.63 15.40 8.33
N ASP A 41 -5.66 15.87 7.61
CA ASP A 41 -7.06 15.72 8.01
C ASP A 41 -7.78 14.71 7.10
N PHE A 42 -8.32 13.66 7.72
CA PHE A 42 -9.06 12.60 7.05
C PHE A 42 -10.54 12.59 7.46
N ASN A 43 -11.03 13.63 8.13
CA ASN A 43 -12.43 13.73 8.47
C ASN A 43 -13.29 13.94 7.22
N HIS A 44 -14.37 13.16 7.08
CA HIS A 44 -15.27 13.27 5.94
C HIS A 44 -16.73 13.16 6.41
N ALA A 45 -17.51 14.22 6.21
CA ALA A 45 -18.89 14.32 6.72
C ALA A 45 -19.79 13.15 6.26
N GLU A 46 -19.79 12.85 4.96
CA GLU A 46 -20.67 11.83 4.38
C GLU A 46 -20.19 10.40 4.60
N LYS A 47 -18.90 10.12 4.42
CA LYS A 47 -18.34 8.76 4.50
C LYS A 47 -17.91 8.36 5.92
N GLY A 48 -17.59 9.33 6.77
CA GLY A 48 -16.84 9.10 8.00
C GLY A 48 -15.34 8.98 7.71
N ASP A 49 -14.55 9.18 8.76
CA ASP A 49 -13.08 9.12 8.74
C ASP A 49 -12.54 7.74 8.31
N ALA A 50 -13.05 6.66 8.90
CA ALA A 50 -12.59 5.31 8.65
C ALA A 50 -12.76 4.87 7.20
N LEU A 51 -13.97 5.06 6.64
CA LEU A 51 -14.26 4.68 5.26
C LEU A 51 -13.49 5.57 4.29
N TYR A 52 -13.39 6.88 4.56
CA TYR A 52 -12.63 7.78 3.71
C TYR A 52 -11.15 7.42 3.68
N ALA A 53 -10.53 7.18 4.83
CA ALA A 53 -9.12 6.79 4.94
C ALA A 53 -8.83 5.46 4.20
N MET A 54 -9.72 4.47 4.32
CA MET A 54 -9.55 3.19 3.60
C MET A 54 -9.77 3.31 2.09
N GLU A 55 -10.69 4.16 1.63
CA GLU A 55 -10.84 4.44 0.19
C GLU A 55 -9.65 5.20 -0.39
N LEU A 56 -9.07 6.12 0.38
CA LEU A 56 -7.83 6.80 0.00
C LEU A 56 -6.67 5.80 -0.04
N GLY A 57 -6.52 4.96 0.98
CA GLY A 57 -5.54 3.87 0.99
C GLY A 57 -5.66 2.98 -0.24
N LEU A 58 -6.87 2.51 -0.56
CA LEU A 58 -7.11 1.70 -1.76
C LEU A 58 -6.72 2.43 -3.06
N SER A 59 -6.94 3.74 -3.12
CA SER A 59 -6.58 4.55 -4.29
C SER A 59 -5.06 4.67 -4.43
N LEU A 60 -4.34 4.82 -3.31
CA LEU A 60 -2.89 4.83 -3.27
C LEU A 60 -2.31 3.46 -3.66
N GLU A 61 -2.84 2.36 -3.16
CA GLU A 61 -2.40 1.01 -3.54
C GLU A 61 -2.59 0.72 -5.02
N LYS A 62 -3.70 1.19 -5.60
CA LYS A 62 -3.96 1.07 -7.04
C LYS A 62 -3.01 1.94 -7.87
N LEU A 63 -2.72 3.15 -7.39
CA LEU A 63 -1.75 4.03 -8.03
C LEU A 63 -0.35 3.38 -7.99
N ASN A 64 0.05 2.81 -6.85
CA ASN A 64 1.32 2.12 -6.71
C ASN A 64 1.41 0.92 -7.67
N PHE A 65 0.36 0.09 -7.74
CA PHE A 65 0.28 -1.01 -8.71
C PHE A 65 0.45 -0.53 -10.15
N GLN A 66 -0.18 0.59 -10.52
CA GLN A 66 0.01 1.19 -11.84
C GLN A 66 1.46 1.64 -12.05
N LYS A 67 2.09 2.28 -11.06
CA LYS A 67 3.49 2.72 -11.15
C LYS A 67 4.47 1.56 -11.24
N LEU A 68 4.22 0.46 -10.55
CA LEU A 68 5.02 -0.77 -10.70
C LEU A 68 4.87 -1.37 -12.10
N ARG A 69 3.68 -1.33 -12.70
CA ARG A 69 3.49 -1.72 -14.10
C ARG A 69 4.24 -0.81 -15.08
N GLU A 70 4.14 0.50 -14.90
CA GLU A 70 4.88 1.45 -15.74
C GLU A 70 6.40 1.22 -15.61
N LEU A 71 6.91 0.89 -14.42
CA LEU A 71 8.31 0.52 -14.21
C LEU A 71 8.67 -0.80 -14.90
N HIS A 72 7.79 -1.78 -14.86
CA HIS A 72 7.94 -3.05 -15.56
C HIS A 72 7.96 -2.86 -17.08
N ASP A 73 7.07 -2.03 -17.63
CA ASP A 73 7.04 -1.71 -19.06
C ASP A 73 8.38 -1.12 -19.51
N VAL A 74 8.97 -0.20 -18.74
CA VAL A 74 10.31 0.36 -19.02
C VAL A 74 11.40 -0.71 -19.01
N ALA A 75 11.35 -1.66 -18.06
CA ALA A 75 12.30 -2.76 -18.00
C ALA A 75 12.14 -3.72 -19.19
N SER A 76 10.90 -4.00 -19.58
CA SER A 76 10.57 -4.84 -20.74
C SER A 76 11.03 -4.18 -22.05
N ASP A 77 10.76 -2.90 -22.24
CA ASP A 77 11.21 -2.13 -23.41
C ASP A 77 12.73 -2.08 -23.52
N ALA A 78 13.43 -2.07 -22.39
CA ALA A 78 14.88 -2.16 -22.31
C ALA A 78 15.43 -3.59 -22.47
N ASN A 79 14.57 -4.60 -22.62
CA ASN A 79 14.90 -6.03 -22.61
C ASN A 79 15.68 -6.47 -21.34
N ASP A 80 15.40 -5.86 -20.19
CA ASP A 80 16.00 -6.22 -18.90
C ASP A 80 15.17 -7.30 -18.20
N ALA A 81 15.35 -8.55 -18.64
CA ALA A 81 14.60 -9.69 -18.13
C ALA A 81 14.72 -9.87 -16.60
N GLN A 82 15.87 -9.55 -16.01
CA GLN A 82 16.09 -9.74 -14.58
C GLN A 82 15.42 -8.64 -13.74
N MET A 83 15.29 -7.42 -14.27
CA MET A 83 14.47 -6.39 -13.65
C MET A 83 12.98 -6.67 -13.75
N CYS A 84 12.51 -7.21 -14.87
CA CYS A 84 11.12 -7.68 -14.98
C CYS A 84 10.82 -8.74 -13.92
N ASP A 85 11.65 -9.79 -13.81
CA ASP A 85 11.50 -10.86 -12.83
C ASP A 85 11.48 -10.34 -11.39
N PHE A 86 12.41 -9.43 -11.05
CA PHE A 86 12.44 -8.80 -9.73
C PHE A 86 11.16 -8.02 -9.40
N ILE A 87 10.65 -7.20 -10.34
CA ILE A 87 9.43 -6.41 -10.13
C ILE A 87 8.21 -7.33 -10.02
N GLU A 88 8.09 -8.32 -10.90
CA GLU A 88 6.98 -9.28 -10.92
C GLU A 88 6.90 -10.07 -9.62
N GLY A 89 8.01 -10.70 -9.21
CA GLY A 89 8.06 -11.58 -8.06
C GLY A 89 8.00 -10.84 -6.74
N THR A 90 8.74 -9.73 -6.62
CA THR A 90 8.97 -9.10 -5.31
C THR A 90 7.98 -7.98 -4.99
N LEU A 91 7.42 -7.30 -6.01
CA LEU A 91 6.57 -6.13 -5.80
C LEU A 91 5.16 -6.34 -6.34
N LEU A 92 5.00 -6.75 -7.61
CA LEU A 92 3.67 -6.87 -8.23
C LEU A 92 2.83 -7.99 -7.63
N ALA A 93 3.41 -9.16 -7.35
CA ALA A 93 2.67 -10.28 -6.78
C ALA A 93 2.09 -9.96 -5.38
N PRO A 94 2.87 -9.40 -4.42
CA PRO A 94 2.32 -8.88 -3.16
C PRO A 94 1.30 -7.76 -3.38
N GLN A 95 1.57 -6.80 -4.28
CA GLN A 95 0.69 -5.65 -4.52
C GLN A 95 -0.74 -6.04 -4.90
N VAL A 96 -0.93 -7.12 -5.67
CA VAL A 96 -2.27 -7.63 -6.01
C VAL A 96 -3.03 -8.07 -4.76
N GLN A 97 -2.34 -8.67 -3.80
CA GLN A 97 -2.93 -9.12 -2.54
C GLN A 97 -3.29 -7.92 -1.65
N SER A 98 -2.40 -6.93 -1.53
CA SER A 98 -2.63 -5.69 -0.77
C SER A 98 -3.83 -4.92 -1.31
N VAL A 99 -3.94 -4.74 -2.64
CA VAL A 99 -5.09 -4.08 -3.27
C VAL A 99 -6.40 -4.83 -2.97
N LYS A 100 -6.40 -6.17 -3.02
CA LYS A 100 -7.59 -6.99 -2.69
C LYS A 100 -7.99 -6.81 -1.23
N GLN A 101 -7.03 -6.89 -0.32
CA GLN A 101 -7.25 -6.77 1.12
C GLN A 101 -7.87 -5.43 1.48
N VAL A 102 -7.32 -4.32 0.98
CA VAL A 102 -7.88 -2.99 1.25
C VAL A 102 -9.26 -2.83 0.61
N ALA A 103 -9.50 -3.41 -0.58
CA ALA A 103 -10.83 -3.40 -1.20
C ALA A 103 -11.88 -4.18 -0.38
N GLU A 104 -11.48 -5.28 0.26
CA GLU A 104 -12.34 -6.03 1.20
C GLU A 104 -12.66 -5.20 2.44
N TYR A 105 -11.71 -4.43 2.98
CA TYR A 105 -11.95 -3.51 4.09
C TYR A 105 -12.91 -2.39 3.74
N VAL A 106 -12.75 -1.76 2.57
CA VAL A 106 -13.71 -0.76 2.06
C VAL A 106 -15.11 -1.37 1.95
N SER A 107 -15.22 -2.60 1.43
CA SER A 107 -16.50 -3.29 1.29
C SER A 107 -17.14 -3.61 2.64
N GLN A 108 -16.34 -4.01 3.64
CA GLN A 108 -16.79 -4.24 5.01
C GLN A 108 -17.28 -2.95 5.68
N LEU A 109 -16.51 -1.85 5.57
CA LEU A 109 -16.88 -0.55 6.14
C LEU A 109 -18.16 0.02 5.54
N ARG A 110 -18.35 -0.12 4.22
CA ARG A 110 -19.61 0.24 3.54
C ARG A 110 -20.79 -0.59 4.05
N ARG A 111 -20.57 -1.86 4.40
CA ARG A 111 -21.62 -2.77 4.90
C ARG A 111 -22.02 -2.48 6.34
N VAL A 112 -21.05 -2.24 7.23
CA VAL A 112 -21.32 -2.07 8.66
C VAL A 112 -21.80 -0.67 9.02
N GLY A 113 -21.51 0.33 8.18
CA GLY A 113 -21.91 1.72 8.41
C GLY A 113 -21.16 2.37 9.58
N LYS A 114 -21.49 3.64 9.87
CA LYS A 114 -20.81 4.46 10.89
C LYS A 114 -21.12 4.03 12.32
N GLY A 115 -20.34 4.54 13.28
CA GLY A 115 -20.57 4.32 14.71
C GLY A 115 -20.06 2.95 15.17
N LEU A 116 -20.95 2.13 15.74
CA LEU A 116 -20.58 0.83 16.32
C LEU A 116 -19.93 -0.12 15.28
N GLY A 117 -20.40 -0.09 14.03
CA GLY A 117 -19.84 -0.92 12.95
C GLY A 117 -18.36 -0.62 12.68
N VAL A 118 -18.02 0.66 12.59
CA VAL A 118 -16.62 1.11 12.44
C VAL A 118 -15.79 0.74 13.66
N TRP A 119 -16.33 0.90 14.88
CA TRP A 119 -15.60 0.56 16.11
C TRP A 119 -15.29 -0.94 16.21
N GLU A 120 -16.24 -1.81 15.89
CA GLU A 120 -16.03 -3.27 15.85
C GLU A 120 -15.03 -3.66 14.75
N PHE A 121 -15.12 -3.03 13.58
CA PHE A 121 -14.15 -3.20 12.51
C PHE A 121 -12.74 -2.78 12.95
N ASP A 122 -12.60 -1.63 13.63
CA ASP A 122 -11.33 -1.12 14.13
C ASP A 122 -10.68 -2.10 15.13
N ARG A 123 -11.50 -2.65 16.04
CA ARG A 123 -11.07 -3.64 17.03
C ARG A 123 -10.57 -4.92 16.36
N LYS A 124 -11.31 -5.43 15.37
CA LYS A 124 -10.90 -6.60 14.58
C LYS A 124 -9.60 -6.32 13.83
N LEU A 125 -9.52 -5.19 13.13
CA LEU A 125 -8.35 -4.81 12.36
C LEU A 125 -7.10 -4.71 13.26
N LYS A 126 -7.24 -4.16 14.47
CA LYS A 126 -6.15 -4.13 15.44
C LYS A 126 -5.72 -5.53 15.86
N ALA A 127 -6.66 -6.43 16.15
CA ALA A 127 -6.34 -7.80 16.51
C ALA A 127 -5.63 -8.56 15.38
N ASP A 128 -6.06 -8.34 14.13
CA ASP A 128 -5.43 -8.93 12.95
C ASP A 128 -3.97 -8.43 12.78
N VAL A 129 -3.71 -7.14 13.00
CA VAL A 129 -2.34 -6.56 12.97
C VAL A 129 -1.49 -7.12 14.10
N ASP A 130 -2.01 -7.14 15.32
CA ASP A 130 -1.28 -7.66 16.50
C ASP A 130 -0.97 -9.17 16.35
N ALA A 131 -1.76 -9.91 15.56
CA ALA A 131 -1.54 -11.31 15.22
C ALA A 131 -0.60 -11.54 14.01
N GLY A 132 -0.15 -10.47 13.34
CA GLY A 132 0.67 -10.56 12.13
C GLY A 132 -0.07 -11.14 10.93
N LEU A 133 -1.40 -11.02 10.90
CA LEU A 133 -2.23 -11.50 9.79
C LEU A 133 -2.38 -10.47 8.68
N VAL A 134 -2.17 -9.18 9.00
CA VAL A 134 -2.44 -8.04 8.12
C VAL A 134 -1.46 -6.91 8.43
N ALA A 135 -1.08 -6.18 7.37
CA ALA A 135 0.16 -5.40 7.28
C ALA A 135 1.38 -6.31 7.44
#